data_AF-A0A822C4Z4-F1
#
_entry.id   AF-A0A822C4Z4-F1
#
_cell.length_a   1.000
_cell.length_b   1.000
_cell.length_c   1.000
_cell.angle_alpha   90.00
_cell.angle_beta   90.00
_cell.angle_gamma   90.00
#
_symmetry.space_group_name_H-M   'P 1'
#
loop_
_entity.id
_entity.type
_entity.pdbx_description
1 polymer ?
#
loop_
_entity_poly.entity_id
_entity_poly.type
_entity_poly.pdbx_seq_one_letter_code
_entity_poly.pdbx_strand_id
1 'polypeptide(L)'
;MATDNESTLCSICSKPSAKSFCTGCKKYFCRKDLREHEQQLSIAFDNEIVRSHDELLDLIQKLEKSNYLPLDVFNQIEQWKETTINKVKKAADKAQYELTQLIESRKITIIKQFEPITKEIRSLREEENIVETDIDRLREKINDMRQKLEE
;
A
#
# COMPACT_ATOMS: atom_id res chain seq x y z
N MET A 1 81.41 15.35 23.04
CA MET A 1 81.65 15.99 21.74
C MET A 1 80.37 15.88 20.93
N ALA A 2 79.92 17.00 20.37
CA ALA A 2 78.68 17.16 19.63
C ALA A 2 78.65 16.34 18.33
N THR A 3 77.46 15.92 17.87
CA THR A 3 76.73 16.53 16.73
C THR A 3 75.46 15.71 16.44
N ASP A 4 74.32 16.07 17.03
CA ASP A 4 73.00 15.71 16.50
C ASP A 4 72.35 17.00 16.04
N ASN A 5 72.45 17.28 14.74
CA ASN A 5 71.77 18.39 14.11
C ASN A 5 71.36 17.95 12.70
N GLU A 6 70.51 16.93 12.61
CA GLU A 6 69.73 16.68 11.39
C GLU A 6 68.84 17.91 11.20
N SER A 7 69.27 18.79 10.32
CA SER A 7 68.55 20.01 9.99
C SER A 7 67.20 19.65 9.37
N THR A 8 66.13 19.61 10.16
CA THR A 8 64.77 19.49 9.63
C THR A 8 64.48 20.73 8.78
N LEU A 9 64.40 20.52 7.46
CA LEU A 9 64.09 21.56 6.50
C LEU A 9 62.57 21.77 6.45
N CYS A 10 62.14 23.00 6.19
CA CYS A 10 60.73 23.27 5.97
C CYS A 10 60.25 22.58 4.68
N SER A 11 59.14 21.84 4.77
CA SER A 11 58.56 21.10 3.64
C SER A 11 58.00 22.01 2.52
N ILE A 12 57.89 23.32 2.77
CA ILE A 12 57.43 24.32 1.79
C ILE A 12 58.60 25.16 1.27
N CYS A 13 59.34 25.86 2.14
CA CYS A 13 60.40 26.79 1.71
C CYS A 13 61.83 26.23 1.77
N SER A 14 62.03 24.98 2.20
CA SER A 14 63.34 24.30 2.30
C SER A 14 64.39 25.02 3.18
N LYS A 15 63.99 25.99 4.00
CA LYS A 15 64.91 26.69 4.90
C LYS A 15 65.23 25.83 6.14
N PRO A 16 66.49 25.82 6.61
CA PRO A 16 66.88 25.18 7.87
C PRO A 16 66.37 26.03 9.06
N SER A 17 65.09 25.87 9.37
CA SER A 17 64.40 26.53 10.49
C SER A 17 63.09 25.83 10.88
N ALA A 18 62.85 24.60 10.40
CA ALA A 18 61.61 23.91 10.71
C ALA A 18 61.67 23.36 12.14
N LYS A 19 60.98 24.04 13.06
CA LYS A 19 60.90 23.70 14.48
C LYS A 19 59.57 23.05 14.87
N SER A 20 58.64 22.94 13.93
CA SER A 20 57.28 22.50 14.20
C SER A 20 56.89 21.37 13.26
N PHE A 21 56.34 20.29 13.82
CA PHE A 21 55.90 19.11 13.10
C PHE A 21 54.37 19.05 13.11
N CYS A 22 53.73 18.96 11.94
CA CYS A 22 52.29 18.74 11.84
C CYS A 22 52.00 17.25 11.86
N THR A 23 51.23 16.79 12.84
CA THR A 23 50.86 15.37 12.99
C THR A 23 49.87 14.89 11.94
N GLY A 24 49.03 15.80 11.40
CA GLY A 24 48.04 15.48 10.37
C GLY A 24 48.68 15.13 9.03
N CYS A 25 49.55 16.00 8.52
CA CYS A 25 50.22 15.77 7.23
C CYS A 25 51.64 15.18 7.34
N LYS A 26 52.13 14.92 8.56
CA LYS A 26 53.45 14.33 8.89
C LYS A 26 54.64 15.08 8.26
N LYS A 27 54.60 16.41 8.28
CA LYS A 27 55.60 17.30 7.67
C LYS A 27 56.14 18.32 8.66
N TYR A 28 57.40 18.73 8.46
CA TYR A 28 58.04 19.80 9.23
C TYR A 28 57.86 21.15 8.53
N PHE A 29 57.55 22.18 9.31
CA PHE A 29 57.33 23.54 8.82
C PHE A 29 58.10 24.57 9.64
N CYS A 30 58.48 25.67 8.99
CA CYS A 30 58.85 26.89 9.70
C CYS A 30 57.59 27.59 10.23
N ARG A 31 57.72 28.46 11.24
CA ARG A 31 56.56 29.11 11.90
C ARG A 31 55.68 29.94 10.95
N LYS A 32 56.25 30.46 9.85
CA LYS A 32 55.48 31.20 8.84
C LYS A 32 54.59 30.24 8.05
N ASP A 33 55.20 29.20 7.47
CA ASP A 33 54.51 28.27 6.58
C ASP A 33 53.53 27.35 7.34
N LEU A 34 53.78 27.09 8.64
CA LEU A 34 52.81 26.39 9.49
C LEU A 34 51.50 27.18 9.64
N ARG A 35 51.59 28.50 9.87
CA ARG A 35 50.39 29.34 10.01
C ARG A 35 49.61 29.41 8.71
N GLU A 36 50.31 29.46 7.58
CA GLU A 36 49.67 29.42 6.27
C GLU A 36 49.00 28.06 6.02
N HIS A 37 49.63 26.96 6.42
CA HIS A 37 49.02 25.62 6.36
C HIS A 37 47.75 25.51 7.22
N GLU A 38 47.78 25.99 8.46
CA GLU A 38 46.62 26.02 9.36
C GLU A 38 45.49 26.89 8.78
N GLN A 39 45.83 28.03 8.20
CA GLN A 39 44.85 28.91 7.56
C GLN A 39 44.20 28.24 6.34
N GLN A 40 44.99 27.57 5.49
CA GLN A 40 44.46 26.81 4.34
C GLN A 40 43.54 25.68 4.78
N LEU A 41 43.87 24.98 5.86
CA LEU A 41 43.00 23.94 6.44
C LEU A 41 41.68 24.51 6.94
N SER A 42 41.71 25.65 7.64
CA SER A 42 40.48 26.33 8.10
C SER A 42 39.60 26.72 6.91
N ILE A 43 40.19 27.31 5.86
CA ILE A 43 39.46 27.70 4.64
C ILE A 43 38.85 26.48 3.96
N ALA A 44 39.58 25.38 3.84
CA ALA A 44 39.06 24.15 3.24
C ALA A 44 37.92 23.56 4.07
N PHE A 45 38.06 23.53 5.39
CA PHE A 45 37.01 23.05 6.29
C PHE A 45 35.72 23.86 6.16
N ASP A 46 35.82 25.20 6.15
CA ASP A 46 34.67 26.07 6.01
C ASP A 46 34.01 25.92 4.62
N ASN A 47 34.81 25.88 3.56
CA ASN A 47 34.30 25.85 2.18
C ASN A 47 33.76 24.49 1.74
N GLU A 48 34.37 23.40 2.19
CA GLU A 48 34.04 22.05 1.73
C GLU A 48 33.10 21.34 2.71
N ILE A 49 33.38 21.42 4.01
CA ILE A 49 32.64 20.65 5.03
C ILE A 49 31.46 21.45 5.55
N VAL A 50 31.70 22.65 6.07
CA VAL A 50 30.63 23.47 6.68
C VAL A 50 29.59 23.85 5.63
N ARG A 51 30.03 24.33 4.46
CA ARG A 51 29.09 24.67 3.37
C ARG A 51 28.26 23.46 2.92
N SER A 52 28.88 22.30 2.69
CA SER A 52 28.14 21.10 2.25
C SER A 52 27.17 20.61 3.32
N HIS A 53 27.53 20.71 4.60
CA HIS A 53 26.66 20.38 5.71
C HIS A 53 25.43 21.29 5.74
N ASP A 54 25.63 22.60 5.60
CA ASP A 54 24.54 23.58 5.65
C ASP A 54 23.61 23.46 4.44
N GLU A 55 24.16 23.19 3.25
CA GLU A 55 23.38 22.87 2.05
C GLU A 55 22.50 21.63 2.27
N LEU A 56 23.05 20.58 2.90
CA LEU A 56 22.31 19.35 3.19
C LEU A 56 21.23 19.56 4.27
N LEU A 57 21.53 20.35 5.31
CA LEU A 57 20.53 20.71 6.31
C LEU A 57 19.36 21.51 5.72
N ASP A 58 19.63 22.46 4.84
CA ASP A 58 18.58 23.23 4.15
C ASP A 58 17.70 22.32 3.28
N LEU A 59 18.30 21.34 2.58
CA LEU A 59 17.54 20.34 1.83
C LEU A 59 16.65 19.48 2.74
N ILE A 60 17.17 18.99 3.86
CA ILE A 60 16.38 18.21 4.83
C ILE A 60 15.22 19.04 5.38
N GLN A 61 15.46 20.29 5.78
CA GLN A 61 14.41 21.16 6.30
C GLN A 61 13.33 21.47 5.24
N LYS A 62 13.72 21.60 3.97
CA LYS A 62 12.76 21.73 2.86
C LYS A 62 11.92 20.47 2.68
N LEU A 63 12.53 19.28 2.81
CA LEU A 63 11.84 18.00 2.75
C LEU A 63 10.91 17.75 3.96
N GLU A 64 11.19 18.31 5.13
CA GLU A 64 10.27 18.23 6.27
C GLU A 64 9.08 19.20 6.11
N LYS A 65 9.31 20.39 5.53
CA LYS A 65 8.25 21.40 5.34
C LYS A 65 7.33 21.10 4.17
N SER A 66 7.86 20.52 3.09
CA SER A 66 7.05 19.97 2.01
C SER A 66 6.71 18.54 2.45
N ASN A 67 5.45 18.19 2.70
CA ASN A 67 5.03 16.80 2.97
C ASN A 67 5.39 15.89 1.78
N TYR A 68 6.67 15.56 1.62
CA TYR A 68 7.22 14.80 0.51
C TYR A 68 7.06 13.33 0.82
N LEU A 69 5.81 12.88 0.85
CA LEU A 69 5.56 11.58 0.24
C LEU A 69 5.47 11.83 -1.27
N PRO A 70 6.01 10.93 -2.11
CA PRO A 70 5.78 11.04 -3.55
C PRO A 70 4.26 11.07 -3.75
N LEU A 71 3.72 12.25 -4.09
CA LEU A 71 2.29 12.48 -4.27
C LEU A 71 1.67 11.42 -5.18
N ASP A 72 2.48 10.93 -6.12
CA ASP A 72 2.20 9.82 -7.01
C ASP A 72 1.86 8.49 -6.30
N VAL A 73 2.63 8.07 -5.29
CA VAL A 73 2.37 6.81 -4.55
C VAL A 73 1.07 6.91 -3.75
N PHE A 74 0.80 8.05 -3.12
CA PHE A 74 -0.47 8.27 -2.42
C PHE A 74 -1.67 8.25 -3.36
N ASN A 75 -1.55 8.91 -4.52
CA ASN A 75 -2.60 8.90 -5.53
C ASN A 75 -2.85 7.48 -6.06
N GLN A 76 -1.80 6.68 -6.27
CA GLN A 76 -1.94 5.29 -6.68
C GLN A 76 -2.68 4.45 -5.63
N ILE A 77 -2.36 4.63 -4.33
CA ILE A 77 -3.05 3.95 -3.24
C ILE A 77 -4.53 4.32 -3.21
N GLU A 78 -4.87 5.61 -3.34
CA GLU A 78 -6.26 6.04 -3.33
C GLU A 78 -7.03 5.50 -4.56
N GLN A 79 -6.40 5.51 -5.74
CA GLN A 79 -6.99 4.90 -6.95
C GLN A 79 -7.25 3.39 -6.78
N TRP A 80 -6.32 2.65 -6.16
CA TRP A 80 -6.52 1.22 -5.89
C TRP A 80 -7.67 0.99 -4.92
N LYS A 81 -7.77 1.81 -3.87
CA LYS A 81 -8.85 1.74 -2.90
C LYS A 81 -10.20 2.02 -3.55
N GLU A 82 -10.35 3.11 -4.29
CA GLU A 82 -11.58 3.45 -5.01
C GLU A 82 -11.97 2.36 -6.02
N THR A 83 -11.01 1.89 -6.82
CA THR A 83 -11.24 0.85 -7.84
C THR A 83 -11.71 -0.45 -7.20
N THR A 84 -11.09 -0.85 -6.09
CA THR A 84 -11.41 -2.09 -5.39
C THR A 84 -12.80 -2.03 -4.77
N ILE A 85 -13.13 -0.94 -4.07
CA ILE A 85 -14.47 -0.74 -3.48
C ILE A 85 -15.53 -0.78 -4.58
N ASN A 86 -15.30 -0.09 -5.70
CA ASN A 86 -16.24 -0.06 -6.81
C ASN A 86 -16.44 -1.45 -7.45
N LYS A 87 -15.38 -2.25 -7.59
CA LYS A 87 -15.48 -3.62 -8.11
C LYS A 87 -16.29 -4.52 -7.18
N VAL A 88 -16.03 -4.46 -5.87
CA VAL A 88 -16.76 -5.26 -4.88
C VAL A 88 -18.23 -4.88 -4.83
N LYS A 89 -18.56 -3.58 -4.84
CA LYS A 89 -19.94 -3.10 -4.91
C LYS A 89 -20.67 -3.63 -6.14
N LYS A 90 -20.09 -3.48 -7.33
CA LYS A 90 -20.68 -4.00 -8.58
C LYS A 90 -20.92 -5.50 -8.55
N ALA A 91 -20.00 -6.27 -7.98
CA ALA A 91 -20.17 -7.71 -7.83
C ALA A 91 -21.31 -8.06 -6.87
N ALA A 92 -21.41 -7.36 -5.74
CA ALA A 92 -22.49 -7.54 -4.77
C ALA A 92 -23.86 -7.17 -5.37
N ASP A 93 -23.96 -6.02 -6.04
CA ASP A 93 -25.20 -5.56 -6.70
C ASP A 93 -25.66 -6.56 -7.76
N LYS A 94 -24.71 -7.09 -8.55
CA LYS A 94 -25.00 -8.13 -9.55
C LYS A 94 -25.51 -9.41 -8.90
N ALA A 95 -24.85 -9.89 -7.84
CA ALA A 95 -25.27 -11.09 -7.13
C ALA A 95 -26.67 -10.94 -6.50
N GLN A 96 -26.97 -9.76 -5.93
CA GLN A 96 -28.29 -9.45 -5.38
C GLN A 96 -29.37 -9.45 -6.47
N TYR A 97 -29.07 -8.84 -7.62
CA TYR A 97 -29.98 -8.83 -8.75
C TYR A 97 -30.26 -10.24 -9.26
N GLU A 98 -29.22 -11.04 -9.50
CA GLU A 98 -29.34 -12.43 -9.96
C GLU A 98 -30.13 -13.30 -8.97
N LEU A 99 -29.85 -13.17 -7.67
CA LEU A 99 -30.61 -13.88 -6.63
C LEU A 99 -32.09 -13.49 -6.64
N THR A 100 -32.39 -12.20 -6.78
CA THR A 100 -33.78 -11.72 -6.84
C THR A 100 -34.51 -12.32 -8.03
N GLN A 101 -33.89 -12.34 -9.21
CA GLN A 101 -34.45 -12.95 -10.41
C GLN A 101 -34.67 -14.46 -10.24
N LEU A 102 -33.73 -15.16 -9.61
CA LEU A 102 -33.89 -16.59 -9.29
C LEU A 102 -35.08 -16.83 -8.35
N ILE A 103 -35.23 -16.03 -7.28
CA ILE A 103 -36.36 -16.14 -6.35
C ILE A 103 -37.69 -15.87 -7.06
N GLU A 104 -37.76 -14.81 -7.88
CA GLU A 104 -38.97 -14.47 -8.65
C GLU A 104 -39.35 -15.60 -9.62
N SER A 105 -38.37 -16.14 -10.37
CA SER A 105 -38.59 -17.26 -11.29
C SER A 105 -39.04 -18.53 -10.57
N ARG A 106 -38.47 -18.83 -9.38
CA ARG A 106 -38.87 -19.97 -8.55
C ARG A 106 -40.30 -19.81 -8.05
N LYS A 107 -40.69 -18.61 -7.59
CA LYS A 107 -42.07 -18.29 -7.18
C LYS A 107 -43.07 -18.53 -8.31
N ILE A 108 -42.79 -18.00 -9.51
CA ILE A 108 -43.66 -18.18 -10.68
C ILE A 108 -43.80 -19.67 -11.02
N THR A 109 -42.70 -20.42 -10.96
CA THR A 109 -42.69 -21.86 -11.26
C THR A 109 -43.56 -22.64 -10.27
N ILE A 110 -43.43 -22.36 -8.97
CA ILE A 110 -44.24 -23.01 -7.93
C ILE A 110 -45.74 -22.70 -8.13
N ILE A 111 -46.10 -21.44 -8.39
CA ILE A 111 -47.50 -21.04 -8.63
C ILE A 111 -48.07 -21.83 -9.82
N LYS A 112 -47.34 -21.91 -10.94
CA LYS A 112 -47.76 -22.66 -12.13
C LYS A 112 -47.92 -24.16 -11.87
N GLN A 113 -47.07 -24.75 -11.02
CA GLN A 113 -47.21 -26.15 -10.63
C GLN A 113 -48.43 -26.39 -9.73
N PHE A 114 -48.87 -25.38 -8.97
CA PHE A 114 -49.99 -25.50 -8.02
C PHE A 114 -51.36 -25.28 -8.69
N GLU A 115 -51.41 -24.52 -9.79
CA GLU A 115 -52.62 -24.29 -10.57
C GLU A 115 -53.36 -25.58 -11.00
N PRO A 116 -52.70 -26.61 -11.55
CA PRO A 116 -53.36 -27.88 -11.91
C PRO A 116 -54.01 -28.58 -10.74
N ILE A 117 -53.35 -28.62 -9.57
CA ILE A 117 -53.89 -29.23 -8.35
C ILE A 117 -55.16 -28.48 -7.93
N THR A 118 -55.12 -27.15 -7.99
CA THR A 118 -56.27 -26.30 -7.66
C THR A 118 -57.45 -26.53 -8.60
N LYS A 119 -57.18 -26.69 -9.91
CA LYS A 119 -58.22 -26.99 -10.91
C LYS A 119 -58.82 -28.38 -10.69
N GLU A 120 -57.99 -29.39 -10.46
CA GLU A 120 -58.42 -30.76 -10.18
C GLU A 120 -59.35 -30.84 -8.96
N ILE A 121 -58.99 -30.16 -7.86
CA ILE A 121 -59.82 -30.08 -6.65
C ILE A 121 -61.20 -29.44 -6.95
N ARG A 122 -61.24 -28.39 -7.77
CA ARG A 122 -62.51 -27.73 -8.14
C ARG A 122 -63.39 -28.65 -8.99
N SER A 123 -62.82 -29.26 -10.03
CA SER A 123 -63.56 -30.18 -10.91
C SER A 123 -64.13 -31.36 -10.13
N LEU A 124 -63.34 -32.02 -9.28
CA LEU A 124 -63.82 -33.14 -8.47
C LEU A 124 -64.94 -32.74 -7.49
N ARG A 125 -64.90 -31.51 -6.97
CA ARG A 125 -65.97 -30.99 -6.10
C ARG A 125 -67.24 -30.66 -6.89
N GLU A 126 -67.12 -30.11 -8.09
CA GLU A 126 -68.26 -29.78 -8.96
C GLU A 126 -68.95 -31.03 -9.51
N GLU A 127 -68.19 -32.09 -9.79
CA GLU A 127 -68.69 -33.35 -10.31
C GLU A 127 -69.31 -34.26 -9.24
N GLU A 128 -69.14 -33.95 -7.94
CA GLU A 128 -69.58 -34.73 -6.78
C GLU A 128 -69.13 -36.21 -6.77
N ASN A 129 -68.15 -36.58 -7.61
CA ASN A 129 -67.69 -37.95 -7.85
C ASN A 129 -66.31 -38.22 -7.22
N ILE A 130 -66.15 -37.88 -5.94
CA ILE A 130 -64.87 -38.07 -5.24
C ILE A 130 -64.74 -39.52 -4.76
N VAL A 131 -63.65 -40.20 -5.13
CA VAL A 131 -63.29 -41.53 -4.62
C VAL A 131 -61.96 -41.53 -3.85
N GLU A 132 -61.71 -42.55 -3.04
CA GLU A 132 -60.53 -42.66 -2.17
C GLU A 132 -59.20 -42.50 -2.93
N THR A 133 -59.14 -43.05 -4.15
CA THR A 133 -57.95 -42.96 -5.01
C THR A 133 -57.63 -41.53 -5.45
N ASP A 134 -58.64 -40.66 -5.60
CA ASP A 134 -58.41 -39.24 -5.89
C ASP A 134 -57.83 -38.51 -4.69
N ILE A 135 -58.32 -38.84 -3.49
CA ILE A 135 -57.85 -38.28 -2.22
C ILE A 135 -56.38 -38.64 -2.00
N ASP A 136 -56.01 -39.91 -2.20
CA ASP A 136 -54.62 -40.36 -2.02
C ASP A 136 -53.68 -39.72 -3.06
N ARG A 137 -54.10 -39.63 -4.34
CA ARG A 137 -53.33 -38.94 -5.40
C ARG A 137 -53.11 -37.46 -5.08
N LEU A 138 -54.16 -36.74 -4.66
CA LEU A 138 -54.06 -35.33 -4.30
C LEU A 138 -53.19 -35.12 -3.06
N ARG A 139 -53.27 -36.02 -2.07
CA ARG A 139 -52.40 -35.98 -0.89
C ARG A 139 -50.93 -36.13 -1.27
N GLU A 140 -50.59 -37.04 -2.18
CA GLU A 140 -49.23 -37.21 -2.68
C GLU A 140 -48.72 -35.95 -3.39
N LYS A 141 -49.52 -35.39 -4.32
CA LYS A 141 -49.18 -34.14 -5.03
C LYS A 141 -48.97 -32.96 -4.08
N ILE A 142 -49.80 -32.84 -3.04
CA ILE A 142 -49.66 -31.77 -2.03
C ILE A 142 -48.41 -31.97 -1.18
N ASN A 143 -48.08 -33.20 -0.80
CA ASN A 143 -46.88 -33.49 -0.01
C ASN A 143 -45.59 -33.25 -0.81
N ASP A 144 -45.53 -33.67 -2.08
CA ASP A 144 -44.41 -33.38 -2.97
C ASP A 144 -44.19 -31.87 -3.14
N MET A 145 -45.28 -31.11 -3.28
CA MET A 145 -45.22 -29.64 -3.32
C MET A 145 -44.71 -29.02 -2.02
N ARG A 146 -45.14 -29.54 -0.87
CA ARG A 146 -44.66 -29.07 0.43
C ARG A 146 -43.16 -29.29 0.56
N GLN A 147 -42.67 -30.47 0.19
CA GLN A 147 -41.24 -30.78 0.22
C GLN A 147 -40.43 -29.82 -0.66
N LYS A 148 -40.88 -29.56 -1.89
CA LYS A 148 -40.22 -28.62 -2.82
C LYS A 148 -40.19 -27.16 -2.36
N LEU A 149 -41.08 -26.79 -1.43
CA LEU A 149 -41.14 -25.46 -0.80
C LEU A 149 -40.24 -25.34 0.43
N GLU A 150 -39.99 -26.46 1.12
CA GLU A 150 -39.18 -26.53 2.34
C GLU A 150 -37.68 -26.75 2.05
N GLU A 151 -37.32 -27.15 0.82
CA GLU A 151 -35.94 -27.25 0.29
C GLU A 151 -35.35 -25.91 -0.22
#